data_AF-A0A0A9X3G2-F1
#
_entry.id   AF-A0A0A9X3G2-F1
#
_cell.length_a   1.000
_cell.length_b   1.000
_cell.length_c   1.000
_cell.angle_alpha   90.00
_cell.angle_beta   90.00
_cell.angle_gamma   90.00
#
_symmetry.space_group_name_H-M   'P 1'
#
loop_
_entity.id
_entity.type
_entity.pdbx_description
1 polymer ?
#
loop_
_entity_poly.entity_id
_entity_poly.type
_entity_poly.pdbx_seq_one_letter_code
_entity_poly.pdbx_strand_id
1 'polypeptide(L)'
;YKIPTNGVKATIIDYTLSRFNFRNVHPMYQDLAKDPDLFLGSGDMQFDVYRQMKKDVANDWRKHVPKTNVRWLHYLLDKMLKKVKYQRKTAKVHKDNMVILQEIESWIDTCD
;
A
#
# COMPACT_ATOMS: atom_id res chain seq x y z
N TYR A 1 9.55 -13.28 14.80
CA TYR A 1 8.21 -13.75 14.34
C TYR A 1 8.39 -14.56 13.08
N LYS A 2 7.70 -15.70 12.92
CA LYS A 2 7.76 -16.54 11.71
C LYS A 2 6.35 -16.58 11.11
N ILE A 3 6.21 -16.17 9.85
CA ILE A 3 4.94 -16.17 9.13
C ILE A 3 4.91 -17.39 8.20
N PRO A 4 3.86 -18.22 8.23
CA PRO A 4 3.68 -19.28 7.26
C PRO A 4 3.60 -18.70 5.84
N THR A 5 4.48 -19.17 4.95
CA THR A 5 4.54 -18.67 3.56
C THR A 5 3.42 -19.21 2.69
N ASN A 6 2.78 -20.32 3.09
CA ASN A 6 1.81 -21.06 2.29
C ASN A 6 2.32 -21.36 0.86
N GLY A 7 3.63 -21.61 0.72
CA GLY A 7 4.29 -21.90 -0.56
C GLY A 7 4.57 -20.67 -1.42
N VAL A 8 4.32 -19.45 -0.93
CA VAL A 8 4.50 -18.20 -1.69
C VAL A 8 5.65 -17.38 -1.13
N LYS A 9 6.52 -16.90 -2.02
CA LYS A 9 7.55 -15.90 -1.72
C LYS A 9 7.16 -14.57 -2.36
N ALA A 10 6.91 -13.55 -1.55
CA ALA A 10 6.69 -12.18 -2.02
C ALA A 10 8.02 -11.43 -2.15
N THR A 11 8.13 -10.54 -3.14
CA THR A 11 9.30 -9.67 -3.33
C THR A 11 8.82 -8.32 -3.82
N ILE A 12 9.13 -7.26 -3.09
CA ILE A 12 8.82 -5.87 -3.50
C ILE A 12 9.87 -5.45 -4.52
N ILE A 13 9.41 -4.90 -5.65
CA ILE A 13 10.24 -4.40 -6.74
C ILE A 13 9.84 -2.97 -7.07
N ASP A 14 10.58 -2.34 -7.99
CA ASP A 14 10.37 -0.97 -8.46
C ASP A 14 10.41 0.08 -7.34
N TYR A 15 11.60 0.60 -7.11
CA TYR A 15 11.86 1.61 -6.08
C TYR A 15 11.85 3.03 -6.63
N THR A 16 11.32 3.27 -7.84
CA THR A 16 11.39 4.57 -8.53
C THR A 16 10.82 5.71 -7.70
N LEU A 17 9.72 5.46 -6.96
CA LEU A 17 9.06 6.45 -6.10
C LEU A 17 9.37 6.26 -4.60
N SER A 18 10.33 5.40 -4.27
CA SER A 18 10.64 5.08 -2.88
C SER A 18 11.40 6.21 -2.18
N ARG A 19 11.34 6.20 -0.85
CA ARG A 19 12.14 7.05 0.03
C ARG A 19 12.84 6.19 1.07
N PHE A 20 14.14 6.37 1.23
CA PHE A 20 14.93 5.69 2.24
C PHE A 20 16.07 6.56 2.78
N ASN A 21 16.57 6.22 3.96
CA ASN A 21 17.79 6.80 4.49
C ASN A 21 18.95 5.86 4.19
N PHE A 22 20.04 6.38 3.62
CA PHE A 22 21.25 5.59 3.43
C PHE A 22 22.32 6.04 4.43
N ARG A 23 22.54 5.24 5.47
CA ARG A 23 23.50 5.52 6.55
C ARG A 23 23.26 6.93 7.15
N ASN A 24 24.32 7.72 7.27
CA ASN A 24 24.31 9.09 7.79
C ASN A 24 24.22 10.16 6.68
N VAL A 25 23.78 9.77 5.47
CA VAL A 25 23.60 10.69 4.34
C VAL A 25 22.18 11.25 4.36
N HIS A 26 21.98 12.37 3.66
CA HIS A 26 20.66 12.93 3.36
C HIS A 26 19.68 11.87 2.80
N PRO A 27 18.36 12.01 3.05
CA PRO A 27 17.36 11.08 2.56
C PRO A 27 17.42 10.97 1.03
N MET A 28 17.41 9.74 0.53
CA MET A 28 17.25 9.43 -0.89
C MET A 28 15.77 9.25 -1.17
N TYR A 29 15.23 10.03 -2.10
CA TYR A 29 13.80 10.03 -2.43
C TYR A 29 13.59 10.60 -3.83
N GLN A 30 12.46 10.23 -4.44
CA GLN A 30 11.95 10.93 -5.61
C GLN A 30 11.02 12.07 -5.16
N ASP A 31 11.21 13.26 -5.72
CA ASP A 31 10.35 14.41 -5.42
C ASP A 31 9.13 14.43 -6.33
N LEU A 32 8.03 13.84 -5.86
CA LEU A 32 6.77 13.77 -6.62
C LEU A 32 6.10 15.15 -6.74
N ALA A 33 6.51 16.17 -5.98
CA ALA A 33 5.97 17.52 -6.15
C ALA A 33 6.30 18.12 -7.53
N LYS A 34 7.31 17.58 -8.22
CA LYS A 34 7.73 17.97 -9.57
C LYS A 34 6.91 17.32 -10.68
N ASP A 35 6.05 16.37 -10.35
CA ASP A 35 5.19 15.66 -11.30
C ASP A 35 3.72 15.84 -10.89
N PRO A 36 3.07 16.97 -11.27
CA PRO A 36 1.68 17.22 -10.92
C PRO A 36 0.70 16.26 -11.61
N ASP A 37 1.05 15.74 -12.79
CA ASP A 37 0.19 14.88 -13.60
C ASP A 37 -0.07 13.53 -12.93
N LEU A 38 0.91 13.05 -12.14
CA LEU A 38 0.76 11.87 -11.28
C LEU A 38 -0.50 11.91 -10.41
N PHE A 39 -0.93 13.10 -9.96
CA PHE A 39 -2.08 13.26 -9.05
C PHE A 39 -3.42 13.46 -9.76
N LEU A 40 -3.41 13.64 -11.10
CA LEU A 40 -4.60 13.86 -11.91
C LEU A 40 -5.26 12.55 -12.36
N GLY A 41 -4.57 11.41 -12.23
CA GLY A 41 -5.10 10.11 -12.63
C GLY A 41 -6.39 9.73 -11.89
N SER A 42 -7.23 8.94 -12.54
CA SER A 42 -8.51 8.45 -12.02
C SER A 42 -8.84 7.04 -12.53
N GLY A 43 -9.88 6.42 -11.99
CA GLY A 43 -10.34 5.09 -12.42
C GLY A 43 -9.75 3.90 -11.66
N ASP A 44 -8.77 4.14 -10.78
CA ASP A 44 -8.24 3.11 -9.87
C ASP A 44 -7.79 3.74 -8.53
N MET A 45 -7.98 3.00 -7.44
CA MET A 45 -7.63 3.43 -6.06
C MET A 45 -6.15 3.83 -5.92
N GLN A 46 -5.25 3.33 -6.78
CA GLN A 46 -3.85 3.76 -6.74
C GLN A 46 -3.69 5.28 -6.87
N PHE A 47 -4.56 5.95 -7.64
CA PHE A 47 -4.48 7.39 -7.81
C PHE A 47 -4.93 8.14 -6.55
N ASP A 48 -5.90 7.58 -5.82
CA ASP A 48 -6.29 8.08 -4.51
C ASP A 48 -5.16 7.91 -3.49
N VAL A 49 -4.43 6.79 -3.53
CA VAL A 49 -3.24 6.58 -2.68
C VAL A 49 -2.21 7.69 -2.89
N TYR A 50 -1.87 8.04 -4.14
CA TYR A 50 -0.95 9.16 -4.40
C TYR A 50 -1.45 10.49 -3.85
N ARG A 51 -2.74 10.81 -4.03
CA ARG A 51 -3.35 12.03 -3.48
C ARG A 51 -3.32 12.05 -1.96
N GLN A 52 -3.62 10.94 -1.31
CA GLN A 52 -3.60 10.80 0.13
C GLN A 52 -2.18 10.89 0.69
N MET A 53 -1.19 10.25 0.04
CA MET A 53 0.23 10.39 0.39
C MET A 53 0.70 11.85 0.30
N LYS A 54 0.29 12.57 -0.74
CA LYS A 54 0.58 14.01 -0.88
C LYS A 54 0.03 14.83 0.29
N LYS A 55 -1.18 14.52 0.76
CA LYS A 55 -1.77 15.16 1.96
C LYS A 55 -0.97 14.83 3.22
N ASP A 56 -0.66 13.55 3.45
CA ASP A 56 0.07 13.08 4.63
C ASP A 56 1.45 13.71 4.78
N VAL A 57 2.19 13.83 3.68
CA VAL A 57 3.53 14.44 3.68
C VAL A 57 3.47 15.97 3.61
N ALA A 58 2.28 16.56 3.48
CA ALA A 58 2.06 17.97 3.17
C ALA A 58 2.91 18.44 1.96
N ASN A 59 2.95 17.59 0.92
CA ASN A 59 3.75 17.74 -0.29
C ASN A 59 5.28 17.84 -0.08
N ASP A 60 5.80 17.52 1.12
CA ASP A 60 7.24 17.42 1.39
C ASP A 60 7.71 15.95 1.40
N TRP A 61 8.09 15.47 0.23
CA TRP A 61 8.46 14.06 -0.02
C TRP A 61 9.77 13.62 0.64
N ARG A 62 10.51 14.54 1.29
CA ARG A 62 11.69 14.21 2.11
C ARG A 62 11.31 13.53 3.42
N LYS A 63 10.13 13.90 3.95
CA LYS A 63 9.67 13.50 5.28
C LYS A 63 9.55 11.98 5.37
N HIS A 64 9.92 11.45 6.52
CA HIS A 64 9.64 10.06 6.83
C HIS A 64 8.22 9.93 7.39
N VAL A 65 7.28 9.50 6.56
CA VAL A 65 5.89 9.27 6.96
C VAL A 65 5.52 7.82 6.66
N PRO A 66 5.74 6.88 7.60
CA PRO A 66 5.44 5.45 7.41
C PRO A 66 3.98 5.16 7.04
N LYS A 67 3.05 6.07 7.36
CA LYS A 67 1.63 5.98 6.99
C LYS A 67 1.45 5.78 5.48
N THR A 68 2.35 6.28 4.63
CA THR A 68 2.29 6.06 3.18
C THR A 68 2.43 4.58 2.80
N ASN A 69 3.20 3.78 3.55
CA ASN A 69 3.29 2.34 3.35
C ASN A 69 1.96 1.65 3.71
N VAL A 70 1.28 2.12 4.75
CA VAL A 70 -0.04 1.60 5.14
C VAL A 70 -1.08 1.87 4.04
N ARG A 71 -1.01 3.03 3.37
CA ARG A 71 -1.89 3.32 2.22
C ARG A 71 -1.69 2.34 1.06
N TRP A 72 -0.45 1.97 0.75
CA TRP A 72 -0.16 0.94 -0.25
C TRP A 72 -0.59 -0.46 0.19
N LEU A 73 -0.47 -0.79 1.48
CA LEU A 73 -0.99 -2.05 2.02
C LEU A 73 -2.52 -2.11 1.95
N HIS A 74 -3.21 -1.01 2.25
CA HIS A 74 -4.66 -0.89 2.09
C HIS A 74 -5.07 -1.08 0.63
N TYR A 75 -4.34 -0.47 -0.30
CA TYR A 75 -4.54 -0.72 -1.73
C TYR A 75 -4.39 -2.20 -2.11
N LEU A 76 -3.35 -2.88 -1.62
CA LEU A 76 -3.17 -4.31 -1.88
C LEU A 76 -4.32 -5.13 -1.28
N LEU A 77 -4.81 -4.75 -0.09
CA LEU A 77 -5.96 -5.37 0.55
C LEU A 77 -7.23 -5.23 -0.30
N ASP A 78 -7.51 -4.03 -0.82
CA ASP A 78 -8.62 -3.78 -1.75
C ASP A 78 -8.54 -4.70 -2.98
N LYS A 79 -7.35 -4.85 -3.57
CA LYS A 79 -7.16 -5.76 -4.71
C LYS A 79 -7.39 -7.21 -4.32
N MET A 80 -6.88 -7.64 -3.16
CA MET A 80 -7.09 -8.99 -2.65
C MET A 80 -8.56 -9.30 -2.41
N LEU A 81 -9.34 -8.34 -1.91
CA LEU A 81 -10.77 -8.52 -1.64
C LEU A 81 -11.62 -8.46 -2.92
N LYS A 82 -11.35 -7.49 -3.81
CA LYS A 82 -12.29 -7.11 -4.89
C LYS A 82 -11.85 -7.53 -6.28
N LYS A 83 -10.55 -7.77 -6.51
CA LYS A 83 -10.00 -8.00 -7.87
C LYS A 83 -9.35 -9.38 -8.06
N VAL A 84 -8.80 -10.00 -7.02
CA VAL A 84 -8.17 -11.32 -7.12
C VAL A 84 -9.21 -12.41 -7.41
N LYS A 85 -8.93 -13.24 -8.43
CA LYS A 85 -9.75 -14.40 -8.77
C LYS A 85 -9.25 -15.65 -8.03
N TYR A 86 -9.87 -15.94 -6.89
CA TYR A 86 -9.56 -17.15 -6.14
C TYR A 86 -10.19 -18.40 -6.76
N GLN A 87 -9.42 -19.50 -6.80
CA GLN A 87 -9.87 -20.78 -7.34
C GLN A 87 -10.81 -21.53 -6.39
N ARG A 88 -10.54 -21.51 -5.08
CA ARG A 88 -11.25 -22.33 -4.07
C ARG A 88 -12.16 -21.50 -3.15
N LYS A 89 -13.10 -20.74 -3.74
CA LYS A 89 -13.97 -19.79 -3.00
C LYS A 89 -14.87 -20.44 -1.94
N THR A 90 -15.19 -21.71 -2.09
CA THR A 90 -16.06 -22.44 -1.13
C THR A 90 -15.29 -23.05 0.03
N ALA A 91 -13.95 -23.12 -0.04
CA ALA A 91 -13.14 -23.71 1.01
C ALA A 91 -13.25 -22.89 2.30
N LYS A 92 -13.38 -23.57 3.43
CA LYS A 92 -13.49 -22.92 4.75
C LYS A 92 -12.33 -21.95 4.99
N VAL A 93 -11.10 -22.37 4.70
CA VAL A 93 -9.91 -21.51 4.83
C VAL A 93 -9.99 -20.22 4.02
N HIS A 94 -10.64 -20.25 2.84
CA HIS A 94 -10.82 -19.04 2.06
C HIS A 94 -11.81 -18.10 2.75
N LYS A 95 -12.97 -18.62 3.17
CA LYS A 95 -14.00 -17.84 3.88
C LYS A 95 -13.44 -17.20 5.15
N ASP A 96 -12.76 -17.98 5.98
CA ASP A 96 -12.18 -17.52 7.23
C ASP A 96 -11.15 -16.40 6.98
N ASN A 97 -10.28 -16.55 5.98
CA ASN A 97 -9.31 -15.49 5.63
C ASN A 97 -9.97 -14.25 5.03
N MET A 98 -11.06 -14.38 4.26
CA MET A 98 -11.77 -13.21 3.72
C MET A 98 -12.39 -12.37 4.83
N VAL A 99 -12.92 -12.99 5.89
CA VAL A 99 -13.41 -12.27 7.08
C VAL A 99 -12.28 -11.47 7.72
N ILE A 100 -11.12 -12.09 7.94
CA ILE A 100 -9.94 -11.41 8.51
C ILE A 100 -9.53 -10.21 7.64
N LEU A 101 -9.47 -10.38 6.31
CA LEU A 101 -9.13 -9.27 5.41
C LEU A 101 -10.13 -8.12 5.49
N GLN A 102 -11.43 -8.41 5.61
CA GLN A 102 -12.49 -7.41 5.77
C GLN A 102 -12.40 -6.68 7.12
N GLU A 103 -12.07 -7.39 8.19
CA GLU A 103 -11.84 -6.78 9.51
C GLU A 103 -10.64 -5.82 9.48
N ILE A 104 -9.56 -6.19 8.79
CA ILE A 104 -8.39 -5.32 8.60
C ILE A 104 -8.78 -4.08 7.78
N GLU A 105 -9.57 -4.23 6.71
CA GLU A 105 -10.04 -3.10 5.89
C GLU A 105 -10.85 -2.12 6.76
N SER A 106 -11.82 -2.64 7.52
CA SER A 106 -12.64 -1.84 8.45
C SER A 106 -11.80 -1.17 9.54
N TRP A 107 -10.76 -1.83 10.04
CA TRP A 107 -9.86 -1.25 11.04
C TRP A 107 -9.04 -0.09 10.45
N ILE A 108 -8.51 -0.25 9.22
CA ILE A 108 -7.76 0.82 8.55
C ILE A 108 -8.67 2.03 8.32
N ASP A 109 -9.90 1.81 7.85
CA ASP A 109 -10.86 2.89 7.57
C ASP A 109 -11.28 3.68 8.83
N THR A 110 -11.18 3.08 10.02
CA THR A 110 -11.49 3.75 11.30
C THR A 110 -10.27 4.39 11.97
N CYS A 111 -9.06 4.20 11.43
CA CYS A 111 -7.83 4.78 11.96
C CYS A 111 -7.46 6.15 11.36
N ASP A 112 -8.19 6.63 10.35
CA ASP A 112 -8.03 7.97 9.77
C ASP A 112 -8.79 9.05 10.58
#